data_AF-A0A2B0LZ18-F1
#
_entry.id   AF-A0A2B0LZ18-F1
#
_cell.length_a   1.000
_cell.length_b   1.000
_cell.length_c   1.000
_cell.angle_alpha   90.00
_cell.angle_beta   90.00
_cell.angle_gamma   90.00
#
_symmetry.space_group_name_H-M   'P 1'
#
loop_
_entity.id
_entity.type
_entity.pdbx_description
1 polymer ?
#
loop_
_entity_poly.entity_id
_entity_poly.type
_entity_poly.pdbx_seq_one_letter_code
_entity_poly.pdbx_strand_id
1 'polypeptide(L)'
;MKPATFKEAVVLYEGMIVNQIKKLGIYQDHEEYYQCGLIGLWHAYEKFDAEKGSFPAYAVVTVRGYILERLKKEFAVQEKCVYVGEYEDTFHFEDIEMRVKEFMSVLDEKEKHIIFERFFVGKTMGEIALETEMTYYQVRWIYRQALEKMRNSLRG
;
A
#
# COMPACT_ATOMS: atom_id res chain seq x y z
N MET A 1 -6.85 23.19 10.11
CA MET A 1 -7.42 23.61 11.41
C MET A 1 -7.83 22.36 12.19
N LYS A 2 -7.76 22.37 13.53
CA LYS A 2 -8.30 21.27 14.34
C LYS A 2 -9.84 21.32 14.27
N PRO A 3 -10.53 20.23 13.89
CA PRO A 3 -12.00 20.18 13.84
C PRO A 3 -12.62 20.33 15.23
N ALA A 4 -13.92 20.67 15.31
CA ALA A 4 -14.59 20.91 16.59
C ALA A 4 -14.90 19.59 17.32
N THR A 5 -15.17 18.53 16.56
CA THR A 5 -15.39 17.18 17.09
C THR A 5 -14.43 16.17 16.49
N PHE A 6 -14.16 15.09 17.23
CA PHE A 6 -13.37 13.99 16.68
C PHE A 6 -14.07 13.30 15.51
N LYS A 7 -15.41 13.20 15.53
CA LYS A 7 -16.16 12.63 14.41
C LYS A 7 -15.92 13.41 13.12
N GLU A 8 -15.91 14.74 13.17
CA GLU A 8 -15.53 15.58 12.03
C GLU A 8 -14.07 15.37 11.62
N ALA A 9 -13.17 15.18 12.58
CA ALA A 9 -11.78 14.86 12.28
C ALA A 9 -11.64 13.52 11.55
N VAL A 10 -12.39 12.49 11.92
CA VAL A 10 -12.39 11.21 11.21
C VAL A 10 -12.83 11.42 9.76
N VAL A 11 -13.95 12.11 9.53
CA VAL A 11 -14.45 12.38 8.17
C VAL A 11 -13.43 13.16 7.32
N LEU A 12 -12.75 14.15 7.91
CA LEU A 12 -11.79 14.99 7.18
C LEU A 12 -10.45 14.28 6.90
N TYR A 13 -10.00 13.40 7.78
CA TYR A 13 -8.65 12.80 7.71
C TYR A 13 -8.66 11.29 7.41
N GLU A 14 -9.82 10.67 7.20
CA GLU A 14 -9.94 9.27 6.76
C GLU A 14 -9.11 9.00 5.50
N GLY A 15 -9.26 9.85 4.47
CA GLY A 15 -8.48 9.73 3.24
C GLY A 15 -6.97 9.82 3.48
N MET A 16 -6.53 10.58 4.50
CA MET A 16 -5.13 10.66 4.89
C MET A 16 -4.64 9.35 5.51
N ILE A 17 -5.43 8.72 6.38
CA ILE A 17 -5.10 7.41 6.98
C ILE A 17 -4.95 6.35 5.87
N VAL A 18 -5.94 6.24 5.00
CA VAL A 18 -5.92 5.29 3.87
C VAL A 18 -4.71 5.53 2.96
N ASN A 19 -4.35 6.80 2.71
CA ASN A 19 -3.18 7.13 1.91
C ASN A 19 -1.86 6.76 2.61
N GLN A 20 -1.76 6.88 3.95
CA GLN A 20 -0.58 6.42 4.69
C GLN A 20 -0.39 4.91 4.57
N ILE A 21 -1.48 4.14 4.72
CA ILE A 21 -1.46 2.67 4.59
C ILE A 21 -0.99 2.28 3.17
N LYS A 22 -1.55 2.90 2.14
CA LYS A 22 -1.13 2.69 0.74
C LYS A 22 0.34 3.05 0.50
N LYS A 23 0.80 4.19 1.02
CA LYS A 23 2.20 4.63 0.88
C LYS A 23 3.20 3.73 1.61
N LEU A 24 2.75 3.02 2.65
CA LEU A 24 3.56 2.04 3.38
C LEU A 24 3.58 0.67 2.70
N GLY A 25 2.86 0.48 1.59
CA GLY A 25 2.82 -0.80 0.88
C GLY A 25 2.11 -1.90 1.66
N ILE A 26 1.18 -1.54 2.55
CA ILE A 26 0.37 -2.48 3.32
C ILE A 26 -0.81 -2.90 2.44
N TYR A 27 -0.87 -4.19 2.09
CA TYR A 27 -1.89 -4.77 1.21
C TYR A 27 -2.77 -5.83 1.90
N GLN A 28 -2.41 -6.24 3.11
CA GLN A 28 -3.15 -7.20 3.96
C GLN A 28 -3.56 -6.50 5.27
N ASP A 29 -4.57 -7.07 5.95
CA ASP A 29 -5.06 -6.59 7.25
C ASP A 29 -5.38 -5.10 7.32
N HIS A 30 -5.90 -4.56 6.21
CA HIS A 30 -6.20 -3.14 6.03
C HIS A 30 -7.03 -2.55 7.18
N GLU A 31 -7.97 -3.33 7.71
CA GLU A 31 -8.84 -2.90 8.81
C GLU A 31 -8.06 -2.66 10.10
N GLU A 32 -7.10 -3.53 10.46
CA GLU A 32 -6.30 -3.39 11.66
C GLU A 32 -5.39 -2.16 11.59
N TYR A 33 -4.75 -1.94 10.44
CA TYR A 33 -3.92 -0.77 10.20
C TYR A 33 -4.73 0.53 10.14
N TYR A 34 -5.96 0.46 9.63
CA TYR A 34 -6.89 1.58 9.66
C TYR A 34 -7.28 1.95 11.09
N GLN A 35 -7.58 0.96 11.94
CA GLN A 35 -7.84 1.17 13.37
C GLN A 35 -6.62 1.79 14.07
N CYS A 36 -5.41 1.30 13.81
CA CYS A 36 -4.18 1.91 14.32
C CYS A 36 -4.05 3.38 13.88
N GLY A 37 -4.40 3.68 12.63
CA GLY A 37 -4.44 5.03 12.11
C GLY A 37 -5.48 5.92 12.81
N LEU A 38 -6.67 5.40 13.09
CA LEU A 38 -7.70 6.12 13.87
C LEU A 38 -7.25 6.41 15.30
N ILE A 39 -6.60 5.45 15.96
CA ILE A 39 -6.02 5.63 17.29
C ILE A 39 -4.95 6.73 17.27
N GLY A 40 -4.06 6.70 16.27
CA GLY A 40 -3.07 7.75 16.08
C GLY A 40 -3.70 9.13 15.83
N LEU A 41 -4.80 9.18 15.09
CA LEU A 41 -5.55 10.42 14.84
C LEU A 41 -6.22 10.94 16.12
N TRP A 42 -6.78 10.05 16.93
CA TRP A 42 -7.34 10.38 18.25
C TRP A 42 -6.28 11.00 19.15
N HIS A 43 -5.11 10.36 19.26
CA HIS A 43 -4.00 10.90 20.04
C HIS A 43 -3.50 12.25 19.53
N ALA A 44 -3.40 12.42 18.21
CA ALA A 44 -3.06 13.71 17.62
C ALA A 44 -4.11 14.77 17.98
N TYR A 45 -5.40 14.41 17.94
CA TYR A 45 -6.51 15.29 18.26
C TYR A 45 -6.47 15.75 19.72
N GLU A 46 -6.23 14.84 20.67
CA GLU A 46 -6.15 15.18 22.09
C GLU A 46 -4.93 16.02 22.44
N LYS A 47 -3.76 15.66 21.91
CA LYS A 47 -2.46 16.26 22.30
C LYS A 47 -2.04 17.44 21.44
N PHE A 48 -2.85 17.83 20.45
CA PHE A 48 -2.50 18.92 19.56
C PHE A 48 -2.33 20.24 20.32
N ASP A 49 -1.22 20.91 20.03
CA ASP A 49 -0.85 22.21 20.56
C ASP A 49 -0.69 23.18 19.39
N ALA A 50 -1.48 24.25 19.38
CA ALA A 50 -1.54 25.20 18.29
C ALA A 50 -0.26 26.03 18.15
N GLU A 51 0.54 26.17 19.21
CA GLU A 51 1.80 26.92 19.16
C GLU A 51 2.91 26.14 18.44
N LYS A 52 2.79 24.80 18.39
CA LYS A 52 3.77 23.91 17.77
C LYS A 52 3.55 23.69 16.27
N GLY A 53 2.54 24.35 15.68
CA GLY A 53 2.30 24.38 14.26
C GLY A 53 0.91 23.88 13.85
N SER A 54 0.82 23.31 12.64
CA SER A 54 -0.45 22.95 12.02
C SER A 54 -0.93 21.55 12.38
N PHE A 55 -2.20 21.43 12.79
CA PHE A 55 -2.84 20.15 13.12
C PHE A 55 -2.69 19.10 12.01
N PRO A 56 -2.99 19.39 10.71
CA PRO A 56 -2.74 18.44 9.63
C PRO A 56 -1.32 17.87 9.61
N ALA A 57 -0.30 18.70 9.79
CA ALA A 57 1.09 18.25 9.76
C ALA A 57 1.39 17.32 10.95
N TYR A 58 0.91 17.69 12.14
CA TYR A 58 1.06 16.86 13.34
C TYR A 58 0.29 15.54 13.26
N ALA A 59 -0.94 15.56 12.75
CA ALA A 59 -1.78 14.38 12.56
C ALA A 59 -1.15 13.39 11.57
N VAL A 60 -0.62 13.87 10.45
CA VAL A 60 0.09 13.02 9.46
C VAL A 60 1.24 12.25 10.11
N VAL A 61 2.09 12.95 10.87
CA VAL A 61 3.26 12.34 11.52
C VAL A 61 2.84 11.34 12.60
N THR A 62 1.87 11.72 13.43
CA THR A 62 1.39 10.88 14.53
C THR A 62 0.71 9.61 14.02
N VAL A 63 -0.22 9.73 13.08
CA VAL A 63 -0.90 8.59 12.46
C VAL A 63 0.09 7.64 11.82
N ARG A 64 1.06 8.17 11.06
CA ARG A 64 2.10 7.35 10.44
C ARG A 64 2.92 6.60 11.48
N GLY A 65 3.25 7.23 12.61
CA GLY A 65 3.99 6.60 13.70
C GLY A 65 3.26 5.39 14.30
N TYR A 66 1.95 5.51 14.53
CA TYR A 66 1.14 4.42 15.08
C TYR A 66 1.03 3.22 14.12
N ILE A 67 0.84 3.49 12.82
CA ILE A 67 0.82 2.43 11.80
C ILE A 67 2.18 1.73 11.72
N LEU A 68 3.28 2.48 11.74
CA LEU A 68 4.63 1.92 11.71
C LEU A 68 4.96 1.10 12.97
N GLU A 69 4.49 1.52 14.14
CA GLU A 69 4.70 0.76 15.37
C GLU A 69 3.99 -0.59 15.32
N ARG A 70 2.78 -0.65 14.73
CA ARG A 70 2.08 -1.90 14.49
C ARG A 70 2.85 -2.81 13.53
N LEU A 71 3.31 -2.27 12.39
CA LEU A 71 4.13 -3.00 11.42
C LEU A 71 5.38 -3.62 12.09
N LYS A 72 6.10 -2.84 12.91
CA LYS A 72 7.29 -3.33 13.63
C LYS A 72 6.97 -4.50 14.55
N LYS A 73 5.82 -4.47 15.23
CA LYS A 73 5.38 -5.56 16.10
C LYS A 73 5.07 -6.82 15.31
N GLU A 74 4.41 -6.71 14.16
CA GLU A 74 4.14 -7.86 13.30
C GLU A 74 5.43 -8.50 12.78
N PHE A 75 6.38 -7.69 12.29
CA PHE A 75 7.70 -8.18 11.89
C PHE A 75 8.43 -8.88 13.04
N ALA A 76 8.42 -8.30 14.24
CA ALA A 76 9.09 -8.89 15.41
C ALA A 76 8.41 -10.18 15.92
N VAL A 77 7.10 -10.32 15.71
CA VAL A 77 6.35 -11.56 16.02
C VAL A 77 6.66 -12.63 14.97
N GLN A 78 6.68 -12.28 13.69
CA GLN A 78 7.03 -13.21 12.60
C GLN A 78 8.46 -13.77 12.76
N GLU A 79 9.44 -12.96 13.17
CA GLU A 79 10.81 -13.43 13.42
C GLU A 79 10.94 -14.37 14.63
N LYS A 80 9.97 -14.38 15.56
CA LYS A 80 10.05 -15.10 16.84
C LYS A 80 9.10 -16.29 16.95
N CYS A 81 8.25 -16.53 15.97
CA CYS A 81 7.36 -17.70 15.95
C CYS A 81 8.04 -18.88 15.23
N VAL A 82 8.22 -20.01 15.94
CA VAL A 82 8.18 -21.32 15.28
C VAL A 82 6.70 -21.63 15.10
N TYR A 83 6.26 -21.76 13.84
CA TYR A 83 4.85 -21.98 13.53
C TYR A 83 4.41 -23.35 14.09
N VAL A 84 3.62 -23.35 15.17
CA VAL A 84 2.93 -24.53 15.69
C VAL A 84 1.44 -24.25 15.54
N GLY A 85 0.90 -24.56 14.37
CA GLY A 85 -0.51 -24.42 14.05
C GLY A 85 -0.78 -24.93 12.65
N GLU A 86 -1.55 -26.01 12.55
CA GLU A 86 -2.10 -26.52 11.28
C GLU A 86 -3.15 -25.53 10.79
N TYR A 87 -2.78 -24.69 9.83
CA TYR A 87 -3.74 -23.95 9.01
C TYR A 87 -3.84 -24.69 7.68
N GLU A 88 -4.97 -25.35 7.46
CA GLU A 88 -5.30 -26.15 6.28
C GLU A 88 -5.70 -25.28 5.07
N ASP A 89 -5.02 -24.15 4.88
CA ASP A 89 -5.04 -23.36 3.64
C ASP A 89 -3.58 -23.02 3.32
N THR A 90 -2.81 -24.05 3.01
CA THR A 90 -1.49 -23.85 2.44
C THR A 90 -1.72 -23.39 1.00
N PHE A 91 -1.63 -22.08 0.73
CA PHE A 91 -1.48 -21.63 -0.66
C PHE A 91 -0.26 -22.34 -1.21
N HIS A 92 -0.47 -23.36 -2.05
CA HIS A 92 0.65 -24.08 -2.63
C HIS A 92 1.40 -23.10 -3.53
N PHE A 93 2.73 -23.14 -3.50
CA PHE A 93 3.57 -22.29 -4.36
C PHE A 93 3.15 -22.40 -5.84
N GLU A 94 2.69 -23.57 -6.24
CA GLU A 94 2.15 -23.89 -7.56
C GLU A 94 0.88 -23.08 -7.91
N ASP A 95 0.00 -22.79 -6.94
CA ASP A 95 -1.20 -21.99 -7.14
C ASP A 95 -0.87 -20.50 -7.39
N ILE A 96 0.19 -20.01 -6.74
CA ILE A 96 0.69 -18.65 -6.92
C ILE A 96 1.32 -18.51 -8.31
N GLU A 97 2.17 -19.45 -8.72
CA GLU A 97 2.77 -19.45 -10.06
C GLU A 97 1.71 -19.52 -11.16
N MET A 98 0.67 -20.35 -10.98
CA MET A 98 -0.42 -20.49 -11.93
C MET A 98 -1.19 -19.16 -12.09
N ARG A 99 -1.56 -18.51 -10.98
CA ARG A 99 -2.23 -17.20 -11.02
C ARG A 99 -1.37 -16.11 -11.65
N VAL A 100 -0.09 -16.05 -11.32
CA VAL A 100 0.84 -15.08 -11.93
C VAL A 100 0.92 -15.30 -13.44
N LYS A 101 0.99 -16.56 -13.88
CA LYS A 101 1.03 -16.91 -15.30
C LYS A 101 -0.26 -16.52 -16.02
N GLU A 102 -1.42 -16.72 -15.39
CA GLU A 102 -2.70 -16.25 -15.92
C GLU A 102 -2.73 -14.72 -16.08
N PHE A 103 -2.29 -13.96 -15.08
CA PHE A 103 -2.24 -12.48 -15.19
C PHE A 103 -1.26 -12.00 -16.25
N MET A 104 -0.11 -12.68 -16.40
CA MET A 104 0.85 -12.32 -17.44
C MET A 104 0.36 -12.69 -18.85
N SER A 105 -0.54 -13.67 -18.98
CA SER A 105 -1.05 -14.11 -20.29
C SER A 105 -1.93 -13.08 -21.00
N VAL A 106 -2.61 -12.19 -20.26
CA VAL A 106 -3.50 -11.16 -20.83
C VAL A 106 -2.77 -9.91 -21.33
N LEU A 107 -1.47 -9.83 -21.06
CA LEU A 107 -0.63 -8.70 -21.43
C LEU A 107 0.05 -8.93 -22.77
N ASP A 108 0.24 -7.86 -23.53
CA ASP A 108 1.15 -7.88 -24.69
C ASP A 108 2.62 -7.83 -24.24
N GLU A 109 3.56 -8.09 -25.16
CA GLU A 109 4.99 -8.17 -24.82
C GLU A 109 5.55 -6.87 -24.24
N LYS A 110 5.05 -5.70 -24.67
CA LYS A 110 5.48 -4.40 -24.13
C LYS A 110 4.95 -4.21 -22.70
N GLU A 111 3.70 -4.56 -22.47
CA GLU A 111 3.08 -4.55 -21.15
C GLU A 111 3.78 -5.50 -20.18
N LYS A 112 4.07 -6.74 -20.61
CA LYS A 112 4.81 -7.73 -19.82
C LYS A 112 6.18 -7.20 -19.43
N HIS A 113 6.93 -6.64 -20.38
CA HIS A 113 8.26 -6.10 -20.11
C HIS A 113 8.20 -4.96 -19.09
N ILE A 114 7.31 -3.98 -19.28
CA ILE A 114 7.17 -2.85 -18.36
C ILE A 114 6.74 -3.30 -16.96
N ILE A 115 5.81 -4.26 -16.85
CA ILE A 115 5.41 -4.84 -15.56
C ILE A 115 6.59 -5.59 -14.91
N PHE A 116 7.33 -6.38 -15.68
CA PHE A 116 8.46 -7.14 -15.19
C PHE A 116 9.55 -6.22 -14.60
N GLU A 117 9.98 -5.23 -15.38
CA GLU A 117 10.99 -4.26 -14.97
C GLU A 117 10.55 -3.44 -13.75
N ARG A 118 9.26 -3.08 -13.68
CA ARG A 118 8.73 -2.27 -12.57
C ARG A 118 8.55 -3.07 -11.29
N PHE A 119 8.04 -4.31 -11.36
CA PHE A 119 7.70 -5.11 -10.19
C PHE A 119 8.82 -6.02 -9.72
N PHE A 120 9.49 -6.73 -10.63
CA PHE A 120 10.49 -7.74 -10.27
C PHE A 120 11.90 -7.16 -10.20
N VAL A 121 12.26 -6.28 -11.14
CA VAL A 121 13.57 -5.62 -11.16
C VAL A 121 13.58 -4.35 -10.30
N GLY A 122 12.44 -3.68 -10.18
CA GLY A 122 12.26 -2.49 -9.34
C GLY A 122 12.58 -1.15 -10.00
N LYS A 123 12.88 -1.13 -11.31
CA LYS A 123 13.24 0.09 -12.07
C LYS A 123 12.13 1.12 -12.05
N THR A 124 12.49 2.39 -11.87
CA THR A 124 11.58 3.54 -11.96
C THR A 124 11.00 3.68 -13.37
N MET A 125 9.84 4.34 -13.49
CA MET A 125 9.25 4.64 -14.81
C MET A 125 10.20 5.44 -15.71
N GLY A 126 11.08 6.25 -15.12
CA GLY A 126 12.10 7.01 -15.83
C GLY A 126 13.22 6.12 -16.38
N GLU A 127 13.71 5.17 -15.58
CA GLU A 127 14.72 4.20 -16.02
C GLU A 127 14.18 3.31 -17.15
N ILE A 128 12.94 2.82 -17.02
CA ILE A 128 12.29 2.03 -18.07
C ILE A 128 12.08 2.87 -19.34
N ALA A 129 11.69 4.14 -19.20
CA ALA A 129 11.53 5.05 -20.33
C ALA A 129 12.85 5.25 -21.12
N LEU A 130 13.97 5.39 -20.41
CA LEU A 130 15.29 5.50 -21.04
C LEU A 130 15.69 4.21 -21.77
N GLU A 131 15.42 3.05 -21.18
CA GLU A 131 15.75 1.74 -21.77
C GLU A 131 14.88 1.40 -22.98
N THR A 132 13.60 1.76 -22.93
CA THR A 132 12.62 1.43 -23.98
C THR A 132 12.51 2.50 -25.07
N GLU A 133 13.31 3.58 -24.99
CA GLU A 133 13.23 4.76 -25.86
C GLU A 133 11.81 5.39 -25.91
N MET A 134 11.09 5.32 -24.79
CA MET A 134 9.75 5.86 -24.65
C MET A 134 9.76 7.09 -23.75
N THR A 135 8.73 7.92 -23.83
CA THR A 135 8.53 8.97 -22.83
C THR A 135 8.03 8.38 -21.51
N TYR A 136 8.36 9.04 -20.39
CA TYR A 136 7.83 8.71 -19.06
C TYR A 136 6.30 8.52 -19.07
N TYR A 137 5.58 9.39 -19.78
CA TYR A 137 4.12 9.34 -19.85
C TYR A 137 3.61 8.12 -20.60
N GLN A 138 4.29 7.70 -21.68
CA GLN A 138 3.93 6.49 -22.40
C GLN A 138 4.15 5.26 -21.54
N VAL A 139 5.31 5.13 -20.88
CA VAL A 139 5.58 4.01 -19.95
C VAL A 139 4.54 3.96 -18.84
N ARG A 140 4.24 5.10 -18.22
CA ARG A 140 3.21 5.20 -17.17
C ARG A 140 1.81 4.84 -17.67
N TRP A 141 1.48 5.21 -18.91
CA TRP A 141 0.20 4.87 -19.53
C TRP A 141 0.10 3.37 -19.78
N ILE A 142 1.12 2.75 -20.40
CA ILE A 142 1.15 1.29 -20.64
C ILE A 142 1.10 0.53 -19.33
N TYR A 143 1.88 0.93 -18.33
CA TYR A 143 1.85 0.31 -17.01
C TYR A 143 0.44 0.32 -16.39
N ARG A 144 -0.29 1.43 -16.52
CA ARG A 144 -1.67 1.52 -16.03
C ARG A 144 -2.63 0.63 -16.80
N GLN A 145 -2.51 0.58 -18.13
CA GLN A 145 -3.34 -0.29 -18.97
C GLN A 145 -3.09 -1.77 -18.69
N ALA A 146 -1.82 -2.16 -18.49
CA ALA A 146 -1.45 -3.52 -18.11
C ALA A 146 -2.10 -3.93 -16.77
N LEU A 147 -2.00 -3.07 -15.75
CA LEU A 147 -2.64 -3.33 -14.45
C LEU A 147 -4.17 -3.40 -14.55
N GLU A 148 -4.78 -2.60 -15.42
CA GLU A 148 -6.23 -2.64 -15.65
C GLU A 148 -6.66 -3.93 -16.33
N LYS A 149 -5.91 -4.41 -17.33
CA LYS A 149 -6.12 -5.72 -17.97
C LYS A 149 -6.03 -6.87 -16.97
N MET A 150 -4.96 -6.91 -16.16
CA MET A 150 -4.78 -7.90 -15.09
C MET A 150 -5.90 -7.85 -14.05
N ARG A 151 -6.40 -6.65 -13.70
CA ARG A 151 -7.52 -6.54 -12.76
C ARG A 151 -8.83 -7.03 -13.35
N ASN A 152 -9.05 -6.81 -14.64
CA ASN A 152 -10.28 -7.24 -15.30
C ASN A 152 -10.32 -8.76 -15.49
N SER A 153 -9.17 -9.43 -15.67
CA SER A 153 -9.11 -10.90 -15.71
C SER A 153 -9.48 -11.57 -14.39
N LEU A 154 -9.35 -10.86 -13.27
CA LEU A 154 -9.77 -11.30 -11.93
C LEU A 154 -11.28 -11.19 -11.67
N ARG A 155 -12.01 -10.44 -12.50
CA ARG A 155 -13.45 -10.19 -12.32
C ARG A 155 -14.34 -11.08 -13.21
N GLY A 156 -13.72 -12.06 -13.88
CA GLY A 156 -14.41 -13.10 -14.66
C GLY A 156 -15.05 -14.14 -13.76
#